data_AF-E5VKF1-F1
#
_entry.id   AF-E5VKF1-F1
#
_cell.length_a   1.000
_cell.length_b   1.000
_cell.length_c   1.000
_cell.angle_alpha   90.00
_cell.angle_beta   90.00
_cell.angle_gamma   90.00
#
_symmetry.space_group_name_H-M   'P 1'
#
loop_
_entity.id
_entity.type
_entity.pdbx_description
1 polymer ?
#
loop_
_entity_poly.entity_id
_entity_poly.type
_entity_poly.pdbx_seq_one_letter_code
_entity_poly.pdbx_strand_id
1 'polypeptide(L)'
;MNRNKKGGMPEVTRATYKSVKKYDRKQFSDFCQIIYGYGYEDGRASVPGVDIEAIYQAIDNTKGIGPKTSEKLKEAISPLFTKEDEQ
;
A
#
# COMPACT_ATOMS: atom_id res chain seq x y z
N MET A 1 -1.72 -21.60 23.72
CA MET A 1 -0.74 -20.93 22.83
C MET A 1 -1.50 -20.15 21.79
N ASN A 2 -1.60 -18.84 21.99
CA ASN A 2 -2.38 -17.94 21.14
C ASN A 2 -1.60 -17.68 19.85
N ARG A 3 -1.90 -18.48 18.82
CA ARG A 3 -1.20 -18.46 17.53
C ARG A 3 -1.77 -17.29 16.73
N ASN A 4 -0.92 -16.30 16.46
CA ASN A 4 -1.11 -15.24 15.48
C ASN A 4 -2.39 -14.41 15.69
N LYS A 5 -2.26 -13.19 16.23
CA LYS A 5 -3.28 -12.17 15.98
C LYS A 5 -3.45 -12.06 14.47
N LYS A 6 -4.65 -12.34 13.95
CA LYS A 6 -4.99 -12.08 12.54
C LYS A 6 -4.68 -10.61 12.25
N GLY A 7 -3.85 -10.36 11.23
CA GLY A 7 -3.55 -9.01 10.74
C GLY A 7 -2.29 -8.35 11.31
N GLY A 8 -1.40 -9.07 12.01
CA GLY A 8 -0.13 -8.54 12.49
C GLY A 8 1.08 -9.24 11.87
N MET A 9 2.16 -8.49 11.61
CA MET A 9 3.44 -9.05 11.19
C MET A 9 3.87 -10.18 12.14
N PRO A 10 4.35 -11.34 11.65
CA PRO A 10 4.76 -12.43 12.52
C PRO A 10 5.94 -12.00 13.40
N GLU A 11 5.74 -11.91 14.71
CA GLU A 11 6.85 -11.70 15.63
C GLU A 11 7.82 -12.89 15.56
N VAL A 12 9.11 -12.59 15.32
CA VAL A 12 10.16 -13.62 15.23
C VAL A 12 10.55 -14.05 16.64
N THR A 13 9.65 -14.78 17.29
CA THR A 13 9.92 -15.41 18.58
C THR A 13 10.90 -16.58 18.41
N ARG A 14 11.51 -17.03 19.52
CA ARG A 14 12.37 -18.23 19.52
C ARG A 14 11.66 -19.47 18.97
N ALA A 15 10.34 -19.58 19.16
CA ALA A 15 9.55 -20.68 18.61
C ALA A 15 9.42 -20.57 17.09
N THR A 16 9.10 -19.37 16.58
CA THR A 16 9.04 -19.06 15.14
C THR A 16 10.38 -19.34 14.46
N TYR A 17 11.50 -18.91 15.06
CA TYR A 17 12.83 -19.20 14.53
C TYR A 17 13.09 -20.70 14.39
N LYS A 18 12.75 -21.48 15.42
CA LYS A 18 12.92 -22.94 15.41
C LYS A 18 12.02 -23.65 14.41
N SER A 19 10.82 -23.11 14.11
CA SER A 19 9.95 -23.68 13.07
C SER A 19 10.49 -23.38 11.68
N VAL A 20 10.86 -22.11 11.43
CA VAL A 20 11.41 -21.67 10.13
C VAL A 20 12.67 -22.44 9.75
N LYS A 21 13.55 -22.74 10.72
CA LYS A 21 14.77 -23.55 10.47
C LYS A 21 14.46 -24.97 9.96
N LYS A 22 13.24 -25.48 10.20
CA LYS A 22 12.81 -26.82 9.78
C LYS A 22 11.97 -26.80 8.50
N TYR A 23 11.73 -25.64 7.91
CA TYR A 23 10.88 -25.52 6.74
C TYR A 23 11.53 -26.16 5.51
N ASP A 24 10.69 -26.79 4.70
CA ASP A 24 11.07 -27.13 3.33
C ASP A 24 11.14 -25.87 2.46
N ARG A 25 11.62 -26.03 1.22
CA ARG A 25 11.83 -24.90 0.30
C ARG A 25 10.55 -24.11 0.03
N LYS A 26 9.40 -24.78 -0.06
CA LYS A 26 8.12 -24.12 -0.33
C LYS A 26 7.65 -23.36 0.91
N GLN A 27 7.68 -24.00 2.08
CA GLN A 27 7.30 -23.38 3.35
C GLN A 27 8.14 -22.14 3.67
N PHE A 28 9.44 -22.17 3.36
CA PHE A 28 10.31 -21.02 3.54
C PHE A 28 9.98 -19.89 2.55
N SER A 29 9.72 -20.21 1.29
CA SER A 29 9.29 -19.23 0.28
C SER A 29 7.97 -18.55 0.68
N ASP A 30 6.98 -19.34 1.11
CA ASP A 30 5.68 -18.84 1.56
C ASP A 30 5.85 -17.89 2.77
N PHE A 31 6.73 -18.25 3.72
CA PHE A 31 7.04 -17.40 4.88
C PHE A 31 7.66 -16.05 4.48
N CYS A 32 8.61 -16.05 3.55
CA CYS A 32 9.21 -14.81 3.03
C CYS A 32 8.19 -13.93 2.31
N GLN A 33 7.30 -14.52 1.50
CA GLN A 33 6.24 -13.79 0.81
C GLN A 33 5.27 -13.13 1.79
N ILE A 34 4.93 -13.83 2.89
CA ILE A 34 4.09 -13.27 3.95
C ILE A 34 4.76 -12.05 4.61
N ILE A 35 6.06 -12.15 4.97
CA ILE A 35 6.80 -11.02 5.56
C ILE A 35 6.83 -9.83 4.60
N TYR A 36 7.13 -10.09 3.33
CA TYR A 36 7.17 -9.05 2.31
C TYR A 36 5.80 -8.38 2.15
N GLY A 37 4.71 -9.16 2.09
CA GLY A 37 3.34 -8.64 2.00
C GLY A 37 3.00 -7.69 3.14
N TYR A 38 3.31 -8.08 4.38
CA TYR A 38 3.11 -7.19 5.53
C TYR A 38 3.96 -5.93 5.47
N GLY A 39 5.23 -6.03 5.03
CA GLY A 39 6.10 -4.86 4.87
C GLY A 39 5.60 -3.90 3.78
N TYR A 40 5.03 -4.43 2.70
CA TYR A 40 4.40 -3.64 1.64
C TYR A 40 3.14 -2.93 2.14
N GLU A 41 2.26 -3.64 2.86
CA GLU A 41 1.04 -3.08 3.43
C GLU A 41 1.34 -1.98 4.47
N ASP A 42 2.32 -2.22 5.35
CA ASP A 42 2.78 -1.24 6.33
C ASP A 42 3.40 -0.01 5.64
N GLY A 43 4.23 -0.23 4.61
CA GLY A 43 4.75 0.84 3.76
C GLY A 43 3.65 1.66 3.09
N ARG A 44 2.63 1.00 2.52
CA ARG A 44 1.46 1.65 1.92
C ARG A 44 0.64 2.45 2.94
N ALA A 45 0.45 1.92 4.15
CA ALA A 45 -0.29 2.60 5.22
C ALA A 45 0.50 3.77 5.84
N SER A 46 1.83 3.68 5.87
CA SER A 46 2.72 4.72 6.41
C SER A 46 2.73 5.99 5.57
N VAL A 47 2.50 5.86 4.25
CA VAL A 47 2.40 7.00 3.35
C VAL A 47 0.96 7.52 3.39
N PRO A 48 0.72 8.79 3.75
CA PRO A 48 -0.59 9.39 3.60
C PRO A 48 -0.90 9.50 2.10
N GLY A 49 -1.51 8.45 1.56
CA GLY A 49 -2.01 8.45 0.19
C GLY A 49 -3.09 9.52 0.08
N VAL A 50 -2.86 10.51 -0.78
CA VAL A 50 -3.89 11.50 -1.09
C VAL A 50 -4.76 10.92 -2.20
N ASP A 51 -6.06 10.78 -1.91
CA ASP A 51 -7.03 10.39 -2.92
C ASP A 51 -7.09 11.44 -4.03
N ILE A 52 -7.19 11.00 -5.28
CA ILE A 52 -7.30 11.91 -6.43
C ILE A 52 -8.56 12.76 -6.32
N GLU A 53 -9.63 12.23 -5.71
CA GLU A 53 -10.84 12.99 -5.42
C GLU A 53 -10.59 14.15 -4.45
N ALA A 54 -9.73 13.94 -3.44
CA ALA A 54 -9.34 15.00 -2.50
C ALA A 54 -8.53 16.09 -3.21
N ILE A 55 -7.69 15.72 -4.18
CA ILE A 55 -6.96 16.68 -5.03
C ILE A 55 -7.95 17.49 -5.89
N TYR A 56 -8.92 16.83 -6.52
CA TYR A 56 -9.93 17.49 -7.33
C TYR A 56 -10.82 18.45 -6.52
N GLN A 57 -11.23 18.05 -5.31
CA GLN A 57 -11.96 18.92 -4.39
C GLN A 57 -11.12 20.12 -3.96
N ALA A 58 -9.83 19.93 -3.70
CA ALA A 58 -8.94 21.03 -3.36
C ALA A 58 -8.85 22.05 -4.52
N ILE A 59 -8.74 21.58 -5.76
CA ILE A 59 -8.72 22.42 -6.96
C ILE A 59 -10.03 23.21 -7.09
N ASP A 60 -11.18 22.56 -6.96
CA ASP A 60 -12.49 23.21 -7.09
C ASP A 60 -12.73 24.28 -6.01
N ASN A 61 -12.20 24.08 -4.80
CA ASN A 61 -12.34 25.01 -3.68
C ASN A 61 -11.33 26.17 -3.70
N THR A 62 -10.34 26.15 -4.61
CA THR A 62 -9.35 27.23 -4.68
C THR A 62 -9.92 28.50 -5.31
N LYS A 63 -9.71 29.63 -4.63
CA LYS A 63 -10.22 30.93 -5.06
C LYS A 63 -9.60 31.33 -6.41
N GLY A 64 -10.46 31.62 -7.39
CA GLY A 64 -10.04 32.06 -8.72
C GLY A 64 -9.99 30.95 -9.77
N ILE A 65 -10.23 29.69 -9.40
CA ILE A 65 -10.42 28.61 -10.35
C ILE A 65 -11.91 28.53 -10.72
N GLY A 66 -12.20 28.76 -12.00
CA GLY A 66 -13.52 28.55 -12.60
C GLY A 66 -13.68 27.14 -13.16
N PRO A 67 -14.92 26.74 -13.53
CA PRO A 67 -15.23 25.37 -13.97
C PRO A 67 -14.36 24.91 -15.15
N LYS A 68 -14.17 25.76 -16.17
CA LYS A 68 -13.33 25.45 -17.34
C LYS A 68 -11.85 25.24 -17.01
N THR A 69 -11.34 25.94 -15.99
CA THR A 69 -9.93 25.83 -15.57
C THR A 69 -9.76 24.59 -14.68
N SER A 70 -10.74 24.31 -13.82
CA SER A 70 -10.82 23.08 -13.02
C SER A 70 -10.82 21.84 -13.91
N GLU A 71 -11.67 21.78 -14.94
CA GLU A 71 -11.73 20.64 -15.88
C GLU A 71 -10.38 20.39 -16.58
N LYS A 72 -9.74 21.45 -17.09
CA LYS A 72 -8.40 21.34 -17.70
C LYS A 72 -7.33 20.83 -16.74
N LEU A 73 -7.37 21.26 -15.48
CA LEU A 73 -6.44 20.79 -14.46
C LEU A 73 -6.70 19.32 -14.11
N LYS A 74 -7.96 18.91 -14.00
CA LYS A 74 -8.35 17.52 -13.78
C LYS A 74 -7.87 16.64 -14.93
N GLU A 75 -8.11 17.04 -16.18
CA GLU A 75 -7.64 16.34 -17.39
C GLU A 75 -6.11 16.23 -17.46
N ALA A 76 -5.38 17.26 -17.05
CA ALA A 76 -3.92 17.24 -17.03
C ALA A 76 -3.35 16.35 -15.90
N ILE A 77 -4.08 16.21 -14.80
CA ILE A 77 -3.65 15.45 -13.61
C ILE A 77 -4.01 13.97 -13.74
N SER A 78 -5.18 13.62 -14.26
CA SER A 78 -5.63 12.23 -14.48
C SER A 78 -4.57 11.29 -15.06
N PRO A 79 -3.84 11.65 -16.14
CA PRO A 79 -2.83 10.76 -16.74
C PRO A 79 -1.61 10.49 -15.85
N LEU A 80 -1.32 11.37 -14.87
CA LEU A 80 -0.21 11.19 -13.93
C LEU A 80 -0.50 10.13 -12.85
N PHE A 81 -1.78 9.81 -12.65
CA PHE A 81 -2.25 8.87 -11.63
C PHE A 81 -2.81 7.57 -12.23
N THR A 82 -3.18 7.56 -13.51
CA THR A 82 -3.30 6.31 -14.28
C THR A 82 -1.90 5.77 -14.52
N LYS A 83 -1.44 4.90 -13.63
CA LYS A 83 -0.23 4.12 -13.90
C LYS A 83 -0.48 3.28 -15.16
N GLU A 84 0.44 3.37 -16.11
CA GLU A 84 0.71 2.25 -17.02
C GLU A 84 0.91 1.02 -16.13
N ASP A 85 0.11 -0.01 -16.37
CA ASP A 85 0.26 -1.31 -15.72
C ASP A 85 1.73 -1.74 -15.83
N GLU A 86 2.49 -1.63 -14.73
CA GLU A 86 3.86 -2.10 -14.65
C GLU A 86 3.86 -3.65 -14.77
N GLN A 87 4.16 -4.12 -15.99
CA GLN A 87 4.73 -5.42 -16.38
C GLN A 87 3.97 -6.72 -16.07
#